data_AF-A0A0C2FUR8-F1
#
_entry.id   AF-A0A0C2FUR8-F1
#
_cell.length_a   1.000
_cell.length_b   1.000
_cell.length_c   1.000
_cell.angle_alpha   90.00
_cell.angle_beta   90.00
_cell.angle_gamma   90.00
#
_symmetry.space_group_name_H-M   'P 1'
#
loop_
_entity.id
_entity.type
_entity.pdbx_description
1 polymer ?
#
loop_
_entity_poly.entity_id
_entity_poly.type
_entity_poly.pdbx_seq_one_letter_code
_entity_poly.pdbx_strand_id
1 'polypeptide(L)'
;MLLLKKKKYAALTVNPDNELDTKKELKGLDIVRRDWSQLAKEAGNAVVDLILDPKLSRDELVAEIHVSLQKLRARLDKGMDTTLFEISKQLTRNPKDYHDLKSQPHAAVAMRLNETGKFSLRHGDIVEYIICEDGTTNSAMQRAYHRTELESNPELKIDLHYYLAQQVHPVVSRLCAPIEETDAVRIAEALGMDSTSYRRSAAAHASDAAAAEDEWAWQGPITYDHCEALTFTCPSTGCGNELKIRKAVEEQVWFSLRSVYCPVSLFH
;
A
#
# COMPACT_ATOMS: atom_id res chain seq x y z
N MET A 1 19.20 -16.64 -5.53
CA MET A 1 18.10 -16.86 -4.56
C MET A 1 17.72 -15.52 -3.96
N LEU A 2 16.41 -15.23 -3.86
CA LEU A 2 15.86 -14.04 -3.20
C LEU A 2 15.21 -14.45 -1.88
N LEU A 3 15.80 -14.02 -0.76
CA LEU A 3 15.27 -14.26 0.59
C LEU A 3 14.72 -12.94 1.16
N LEU A 4 13.42 -12.90 1.44
CA LEU A 4 12.78 -11.68 1.96
C LEU A 4 12.61 -11.71 3.47
N LYS A 5 11.98 -12.76 3.99
CA LYS A 5 11.70 -12.97 5.42
C LYS A 5 11.67 -14.47 5.72
N LYS A 6 11.58 -14.82 7.01
CA LYS A 6 11.36 -16.21 7.45
C LYS A 6 10.17 -16.82 6.70
N LYS A 7 10.39 -17.97 6.05
CA LYS A 7 9.42 -18.71 5.20
C LYS A 7 8.94 -17.95 3.94
N LYS A 8 9.64 -16.87 3.53
CA LYS A 8 9.31 -16.09 2.34
C LYS A 8 10.55 -15.97 1.42
N TYR A 9 10.58 -16.78 0.36
CA TYR A 9 11.70 -16.81 -0.58
C TYR A 9 11.26 -17.16 -2.01
N ALA A 10 12.09 -16.77 -2.97
CA ALA A 10 12.10 -17.26 -4.34
C ALA A 10 13.50 -17.80 -4.67
N ALA A 11 13.56 -18.96 -5.30
CA ALA A 11 14.83 -19.59 -5.69
C ALA A 11 14.71 -20.30 -7.03
N LEU A 12 15.85 -20.47 -7.69
CA LEU A 12 16.01 -21.45 -8.76
C LEU A 12 16.70 -22.66 -8.17
N THR A 13 16.03 -23.82 -8.27
CA THR A 13 16.59 -25.12 -7.93
C THR A 13 17.20 -25.71 -9.18
N VAL A 14 18.49 -26.04 -9.13
CA VAL A 14 19.23 -26.63 -10.24
C VAL A 14 19.16 -28.16 -10.13
N ASN A 15 18.91 -28.84 -11.24
CA ASN A 15 18.98 -30.29 -11.30
C ASN A 15 20.46 -30.75 -11.24
N PRO A 16 20.86 -31.63 -10.31
CA PRO A 16 22.26 -32.09 -10.20
C PRO A 16 22.79 -32.76 -11.47
N ASP A 17 21.92 -33.39 -12.26
CA ASP A 17 22.30 -34.11 -13.47
C ASP A 17 22.39 -33.20 -14.71
N ASN A 18 21.77 -32.02 -14.66
CA ASN A 18 21.77 -31.06 -15.75
C ASN A 18 21.69 -29.63 -15.19
N GLU A 19 22.82 -28.94 -15.14
CA GLU A 19 22.91 -27.58 -14.61
C GLU A 19 22.05 -26.55 -15.36
N LEU A 20 21.64 -26.86 -16.59
CA LEU A 20 20.75 -26.01 -17.39
C LEU A 20 19.27 -26.22 -17.07
N ASP A 21 18.91 -27.30 -16.37
CA ASP A 21 17.55 -27.59 -15.93
C ASP A 21 17.29 -26.91 -14.58
N THR A 22 16.78 -25.67 -14.65
CA THR A 22 16.44 -24.86 -13.49
C THR A 22 14.93 -24.84 -13.24
N LYS A 23 14.51 -25.13 -12.02
CA LYS A 23 13.11 -25.06 -11.59
C LYS A 23 12.89 -23.90 -10.63
N LYS A 24 11.92 -23.04 -10.94
CA LYS A 24 11.51 -21.94 -10.07
C LYS A 24 10.71 -22.45 -8.87
N GLU A 25 11.17 -22.12 -7.66
CA GLU A 25 10.48 -22.39 -6.40
C GLU A 25 10.10 -21.10 -5.68
N LEU A 26 8.82 -20.94 -5.37
CA LEU A 26 8.26 -19.78 -4.69
C LEU A 26 7.55 -20.22 -3.41
N LYS A 27 7.94 -19.66 -2.26
CA LYS A 27 7.33 -19.99 -0.96
C LYS A 27 6.97 -18.74 -0.17
N GLY A 28 5.75 -18.70 0.35
CA GLY A 28 5.28 -17.66 1.27
C GLY A 28 5.21 -16.23 0.72
N LEU A 29 5.49 -16.07 -0.58
CA LEU A 29 5.37 -14.80 -1.29
C LEU A 29 3.90 -14.45 -1.55
N ASP A 30 3.62 -13.17 -1.76
CA ASP A 30 2.25 -12.74 -2.01
C ASP A 30 1.69 -13.29 -3.34
N ILE A 31 2.55 -13.50 -4.32
CA ILE A 31 2.22 -14.11 -5.62
C ILE A 31 1.68 -15.55 -5.52
N VAL A 32 1.95 -16.28 -4.42
CA VAL A 32 1.42 -17.64 -4.20
C VAL A 32 0.16 -17.66 -3.33
N ARG A 33 -0.29 -16.51 -2.83
CA ARG A 33 -1.49 -16.43 -1.98
C ARG A 33 -2.73 -16.16 -2.81
N ARG A 34 -3.90 -16.59 -2.32
CA ARG A 34 -5.18 -16.46 -3.04
C ARG A 34 -5.81 -15.06 -2.94
N ASP A 35 -5.45 -14.32 -1.89
CA ASP A 35 -6.03 -13.02 -1.53
C ASP A 35 -5.41 -11.82 -2.25
N TRP A 36 -4.55 -12.07 -3.24
CA TRP A 36 -4.07 -11.06 -4.18
C TRP A 36 -4.72 -11.28 -5.54
N SER A 37 -4.93 -10.18 -6.28
CA SER A 37 -5.49 -10.25 -7.63
C SER A 37 -4.56 -10.99 -8.58
N GLN A 38 -5.13 -11.58 -9.64
CA GLN A 38 -4.34 -12.24 -10.67
C GLN A 38 -3.38 -11.25 -11.36
N LEU A 39 -3.79 -9.99 -11.56
CA LEU A 39 -2.95 -8.90 -12.04
C LEU A 39 -1.69 -8.71 -11.17
N ALA A 40 -1.84 -8.68 -9.84
CA ALA A 40 -0.72 -8.52 -8.92
C ALA A 40 0.20 -9.76 -8.91
N LYS A 41 -0.37 -10.96 -9.06
CA LYS A 41 0.42 -12.19 -9.22
C LYS A 41 1.21 -12.19 -10.51
N GLU A 42 0.61 -11.77 -11.63
CA GLU A 42 1.29 -11.69 -12.92
C GLU A 42 2.43 -10.68 -12.89
N ALA A 43 2.16 -9.46 -12.41
CA ALA A 43 3.19 -8.43 -12.25
C ALA A 43 4.32 -8.91 -11.32
N GLY A 44 3.97 -9.51 -10.18
CA GLY A 44 4.95 -10.04 -9.24
C GLY A 44 5.76 -11.21 -9.80
N ASN A 45 5.14 -12.12 -10.55
CA ASN A 45 5.86 -13.22 -11.21
C ASN A 45 6.83 -12.70 -12.26
N ALA A 46 6.42 -11.72 -13.09
CA ALA A 46 7.31 -11.10 -14.07
C ALA A 46 8.53 -10.46 -13.40
N VAL A 47 8.35 -9.77 -12.27
CA VAL A 47 9.46 -9.18 -11.50
C VAL A 47 10.35 -10.27 -10.89
N VAL A 48 9.78 -11.35 -10.33
CA VAL A 48 10.59 -12.47 -9.81
C VAL A 48 11.40 -13.14 -10.91
N ASP A 49 10.81 -13.30 -12.11
CA ASP A 49 11.51 -13.90 -13.25
C ASP A 49 12.70 -13.05 -13.69
N LEU A 50 12.56 -11.71 -13.68
CA LEU A 50 13.68 -10.80 -13.91
C LEU A 50 14.75 -10.92 -12.80
N ILE A 51 14.35 -10.94 -11.53
CA ILE A 51 15.29 -11.01 -10.39
C ILE A 51 16.08 -12.33 -10.38
N LEU A 52 15.46 -13.42 -10.83
CA LEU A 52 16.08 -14.73 -10.87
C LEU A 52 16.80 -15.01 -12.19
N ASP A 53 16.73 -14.13 -13.19
CA ASP A 53 17.43 -14.33 -14.46
C ASP A 53 18.95 -14.17 -14.26
N PRO A 54 19.75 -15.25 -14.46
CA PRO A 54 21.19 -15.20 -14.27
C PRO A 54 21.92 -14.34 -15.31
N LYS A 55 21.26 -13.91 -16.39
CA LYS A 55 21.88 -13.15 -17.49
C LYS A 55 21.86 -11.64 -17.26
N LEU A 56 20.95 -11.14 -16.41
CA LEU A 56 20.79 -9.71 -16.21
C LEU A 56 21.80 -9.19 -15.19
N SER A 57 22.46 -8.09 -15.54
CA SER A 57 23.19 -7.30 -14.54
C SER A 57 22.21 -6.55 -13.63
N ARG A 58 22.71 -6.05 -12.50
CA ARG A 58 21.89 -5.34 -11.51
C ARG A 58 21.29 -4.04 -12.05
N ASP A 59 22.05 -3.31 -12.85
CA ASP A 59 21.59 -2.06 -13.47
C ASP A 59 20.52 -2.33 -14.54
N GLU A 60 20.73 -3.37 -15.37
CA GLU A 60 19.73 -3.82 -16.36
C GLU A 60 18.47 -4.36 -15.69
N LEU A 61 18.60 -5.06 -14.56
CA LEU A 61 17.48 -5.59 -13.78
C LEU A 61 16.51 -4.48 -13.35
N VAL A 62 17.03 -3.39 -12.78
CA VAL A 62 16.18 -2.26 -12.34
C VAL A 62 15.49 -1.61 -13.53
N ALA A 63 16.23 -1.40 -14.62
CA ALA A 63 15.68 -0.84 -15.85
C ALA A 63 14.55 -1.72 -16.42
N GLU A 64 14.76 -3.03 -16.51
CA GLU A 64 13.75 -3.98 -17.01
C GLU A 64 12.53 -4.10 -16.09
N ILE A 65 12.72 -4.02 -14.76
CA ILE A 65 11.59 -3.94 -13.82
C ILE A 65 10.76 -2.69 -14.10
N HIS A 66 11.39 -1.52 -14.25
CA HIS A 66 10.69 -0.27 -14.55
C HIS A 66 9.94 -0.35 -15.89
N VAL A 67 10.58 -0.88 -16.93
CA VAL A 67 9.98 -1.12 -18.25
C VAL A 67 8.79 -2.08 -18.15
N SER A 68 8.90 -3.14 -17.36
CA SER A 68 7.81 -4.10 -17.13
C SER A 68 6.60 -3.45 -16.47
N LEU A 69 6.81 -2.60 -15.46
CA LEU A 69 5.73 -1.86 -14.79
C LEU A 69 5.08 -0.82 -15.72
N GLN A 70 5.86 -0.14 -16.55
CA GLN A 70 5.33 0.78 -17.57
C GLN A 70 4.51 0.05 -18.63
N LYS A 71 4.96 -1.14 -19.07
CA LYS A 71 4.19 -2.02 -19.98
C LYS A 71 2.88 -2.46 -19.33
N LEU A 72 2.88 -2.80 -18.03
CA LEU A 72 1.67 -3.11 -17.28
C LEU A 72 0.71 -1.92 -17.28
N ARG A 73 1.20 -0.70 -17.01
CA ARG A 73 0.37 0.51 -17.05
C ARG A 73 -0.25 0.73 -18.44
N ALA A 74 0.55 0.64 -19.49
CA ALA A 74 0.07 0.79 -20.86
C ALA A 74 -0.96 -0.28 -21.26
N ARG A 75 -0.87 -1.51 -20.71
CA ARG A 75 -1.89 -2.55 -20.90
C ARG A 75 -3.19 -2.21 -20.18
N LEU A 76 -3.11 -1.68 -18.96
CA LEU A 76 -4.29 -1.25 -18.21
C LEU A 76 -5.04 -0.12 -18.92
N ASP A 77 -4.32 0.84 -19.49
CA ASP A 77 -4.91 1.97 -20.24
C ASP A 77 -5.64 1.51 -21.53
N LYS A 78 -5.25 0.37 -22.11
CA LYS A 78 -5.92 -0.24 -23.29
C LYS A 78 -7.16 -1.06 -22.93
N GLY A 79 -7.38 -1.33 -21.64
CA GLY A 79 -8.40 -2.25 -21.16
C GLY A 79 -7.86 -3.68 -21.05
N MET A 80 -8.14 -4.30 -19.91
CA MET A 80 -7.75 -5.68 -19.59
C MET A 80 -8.99 -6.48 -19.19
N ASP A 81 -8.88 -7.81 -19.30
CA ASP A 81 -9.95 -8.72 -18.92
C ASP A 81 -10.29 -8.60 -17.42
N THR A 82 -11.58 -8.61 -17.10
CA THR A 82 -12.12 -8.48 -15.73
C THR A 82 -11.61 -9.59 -14.82
N THR A 83 -11.32 -10.78 -15.36
CA THR A 83 -10.82 -11.93 -14.61
C THR A 83 -9.49 -11.64 -13.89
N LEU A 84 -8.67 -10.74 -14.45
CA LEU A 84 -7.37 -10.40 -13.88
C LEU A 84 -7.49 -9.61 -12.57
N PHE A 85 -8.64 -9.00 -12.33
CA PHE A 85 -8.89 -8.18 -11.15
C PHE A 85 -9.52 -8.97 -9.99
N GLU A 86 -9.82 -10.25 -10.19
CA GLU A 86 -10.48 -11.06 -9.16
C GLU A 86 -9.57 -11.37 -7.98
N ILE A 87 -10.13 -11.19 -6.80
CA ILE A 87 -9.52 -11.54 -5.52
C ILE A 87 -10.37 -12.63 -4.88
N SER A 88 -9.73 -13.74 -4.51
CA SER A 88 -10.43 -14.88 -3.91
C SER A 88 -10.12 -14.97 -2.41
N LYS A 89 -11.16 -15.05 -1.58
CA LYS A 89 -10.99 -15.25 -0.13
C LYS A 89 -11.99 -16.27 0.41
N GLN A 90 -11.49 -17.14 1.29
CA GLN A 90 -12.31 -18.19 1.91
C GLN A 90 -13.10 -17.64 3.09
N LEU A 91 -14.36 -18.03 3.19
CA LEU A 91 -15.23 -17.71 4.32
C LEU A 91 -14.83 -18.55 5.54
N THR A 92 -14.45 -17.88 6.62
CA THR A 92 -14.12 -18.50 7.92
C THR A 92 -15.34 -18.74 8.80
N ARG A 93 -16.48 -18.11 8.48
CA ARG A 93 -17.79 -18.25 9.14
C ARG A 93 -18.89 -18.23 8.08
N ASN A 94 -20.13 -18.52 8.43
CA ASN A 94 -21.22 -18.28 7.49
C ASN A 94 -21.39 -16.78 7.26
N PRO A 95 -21.83 -16.33 6.06
CA PRO A 95 -21.97 -14.91 5.75
C PRO A 95 -22.80 -14.11 6.77
N LYS A 96 -23.82 -14.74 7.38
CA LYS A 96 -24.69 -14.11 8.39
C LYS A 96 -24.04 -13.94 9.77
N ASP A 97 -22.98 -14.70 10.05
CA ASP A 97 -22.31 -14.74 11.36
C ASP A 97 -21.15 -13.72 11.46
N TYR A 98 -20.94 -12.90 10.42
CA TYR A 98 -19.92 -11.84 10.43
C TYR A 98 -20.47 -10.58 11.08
N HIS A 99 -19.76 -10.07 12.09
CA HIS A 99 -20.14 -8.85 12.81
C HIS A 99 -19.74 -7.56 12.07
N ASP A 100 -18.65 -7.59 11.31
CA ASP A 100 -18.12 -6.43 10.59
C ASP A 100 -18.03 -6.72 9.09
N LEU A 101 -19.15 -6.52 8.39
CA LEU A 101 -19.22 -6.66 6.93
C LEU A 101 -18.52 -5.50 6.20
N LYS A 102 -18.35 -4.34 6.86
CA LYS A 102 -17.81 -3.12 6.22
C LYS A 102 -16.32 -3.21 5.95
N SER A 103 -15.58 -3.96 6.75
CA SER A 103 -14.15 -4.24 6.54
C SER A 103 -13.89 -5.56 5.81
N GLN A 104 -14.93 -6.36 5.54
CA GLN A 104 -14.81 -7.72 5.03
C GLN A 104 -15.52 -7.90 3.69
N PRO A 105 -14.87 -7.52 2.57
CA PRO A 105 -15.50 -7.50 1.24
C PRO A 105 -16.07 -8.87 0.84
N HIS A 106 -15.29 -9.95 0.98
CA HIS A 106 -15.74 -11.32 0.72
C HIS A 106 -17.01 -11.75 1.50
N ALA A 107 -17.19 -11.31 2.74
CA ALA A 107 -18.36 -11.63 3.54
C ALA A 107 -19.57 -10.80 3.09
N ALA A 108 -19.37 -9.50 2.81
CA ALA A 108 -20.41 -8.61 2.29
C ALA A 108 -20.93 -9.08 0.91
N VAL A 109 -20.02 -9.44 0.00
CA VAL A 109 -20.37 -10.01 -1.32
C VAL A 109 -21.12 -11.32 -1.16
N ALA A 110 -20.64 -12.24 -0.30
CA ALA A 110 -21.32 -13.50 -0.09
C ALA A 110 -22.74 -13.35 0.48
N MET A 111 -22.94 -12.42 1.43
CA MET A 111 -24.26 -12.13 1.98
C MET A 111 -25.20 -11.63 0.88
N ARG A 112 -24.76 -10.65 0.09
CA ARG A 112 -25.54 -10.06 -1.01
C ARG A 112 -25.86 -11.09 -2.10
N LEU A 113 -24.92 -11.94 -2.48
CA LEU A 113 -25.14 -13.02 -3.44
C LEU A 113 -26.16 -14.05 -2.93
N ASN A 114 -26.12 -14.40 -1.64
CA ASN A 114 -27.09 -15.31 -1.04
C ASN A 114 -28.51 -14.71 -1.01
N GLU A 115 -28.65 -13.40 -0.83
CA GLU A 115 -29.94 -12.70 -0.88
C GLU A 115 -30.59 -12.76 -2.27
N THR A 116 -29.80 -12.87 -3.34
CA THR A 116 -30.33 -13.04 -4.70
C THR A 116 -31.02 -14.40 -4.92
N GLY A 117 -30.80 -15.38 -4.04
CA GLY A 117 -31.32 -16.74 -4.16
C GLY A 117 -30.65 -17.60 -5.25
N LYS A 118 -29.75 -17.03 -6.07
CA LYS A 118 -29.01 -17.75 -7.11
C LYS A 118 -27.78 -18.50 -6.56
N PHE A 119 -27.25 -18.02 -5.44
CA PHE A 119 -26.06 -18.56 -4.78
C PHE A 119 -26.41 -19.08 -3.37
N SER A 120 -25.65 -20.07 -2.91
CA SER A 120 -25.73 -20.63 -1.55
C SER A 120 -24.32 -20.77 -0.96
N LEU A 121 -23.67 -19.64 -0.71
CA LEU A 121 -22.33 -19.56 -0.10
C LEU A 121 -22.40 -19.75 1.42
N ARG A 122 -21.54 -20.63 1.95
CA ARG A 122 -21.50 -21.05 3.36
C ARG A 122 -20.07 -20.99 3.91
N HIS A 123 -19.92 -21.30 5.19
CA HIS A 123 -18.61 -21.49 5.80
C HIS A 123 -17.75 -22.46 4.97
N GLY A 124 -16.50 -22.08 4.70
CA GLY A 124 -15.54 -22.87 3.94
C GLY A 124 -15.50 -22.55 2.44
N ASP A 125 -16.51 -21.89 1.90
CA ASP A 125 -16.56 -21.55 0.47
C ASP A 125 -15.59 -20.42 0.12
N ILE A 126 -15.12 -20.43 -1.12
CA ILE A 126 -14.27 -19.38 -1.69
C ILE A 126 -15.16 -18.36 -2.39
N VAL A 127 -15.00 -17.10 -2.03
CA VAL A 127 -15.75 -15.99 -2.61
C VAL A 127 -14.79 -15.13 -3.40
N GLU A 128 -15.15 -14.88 -4.65
CA GLU A 128 -14.41 -14.05 -5.59
C GLU A 128 -15.08 -12.68 -5.68
N TYR A 129 -14.27 -11.62 -5.70
CA TYR A 129 -14.77 -10.27 -5.81
C TYR A 129 -13.76 -9.35 -6.47
N ILE A 130 -14.27 -8.24 -7.00
CA ILE A 130 -13.56 -7.18 -7.71
C ILE A 130 -13.91 -5.87 -7.02
N ILE A 131 -12.93 -5.00 -6.82
CA ILE A 131 -13.14 -3.65 -6.27
C ILE A 131 -13.49 -2.71 -7.42
N CYS A 132 -14.63 -2.03 -7.29
CA CYS A 132 -15.18 -1.18 -8.34
C CYS A 132 -15.40 0.25 -7.84
N GLU A 133 -15.32 1.22 -8.73
CA GLU A 133 -15.85 2.56 -8.57
C GLU A 133 -17.37 2.50 -8.81
N ASP A 134 -18.14 2.72 -7.74
CA ASP A 134 -19.60 2.71 -7.73
C ASP A 134 -20.19 4.14 -7.59
N GLY A 135 -19.34 5.17 -7.69
CA GLY A 135 -19.70 6.58 -7.50
C GLY A 135 -19.91 7.00 -6.04
N THR A 136 -19.75 6.08 -5.08
CA THR A 136 -19.85 6.41 -3.66
C THR A 136 -18.51 6.85 -3.08
N THR A 137 -18.54 7.57 -1.96
CA THR A 137 -17.35 7.91 -1.16
C THR A 137 -16.96 6.80 -0.18
N ASN A 138 -17.53 5.60 -0.34
CA ASN A 138 -17.27 4.48 0.54
C ASN A 138 -15.83 3.96 0.36
N SER A 139 -15.32 3.33 1.43
CA SER A 139 -14.01 2.69 1.38
C SER A 139 -13.98 1.56 0.36
N ALA A 140 -12.79 1.25 -0.17
CA ALA A 140 -12.61 0.17 -1.14
C ALA A 140 -13.19 -1.18 -0.66
N MET A 141 -13.13 -1.46 0.64
CA MET A 141 -13.67 -2.70 1.23
C MET A 141 -15.19 -2.83 1.12
N GLN A 142 -15.91 -1.72 1.00
CA GLN A 142 -17.37 -1.69 0.85
C GLN A 142 -17.79 -1.69 -0.63
N ARG A 143 -16.88 -1.31 -1.53
CA ARG A 143 -17.10 -1.28 -2.99
C ARG A 143 -16.66 -2.57 -3.69
N ALA A 144 -16.86 -3.71 -3.02
CA ALA A 144 -16.53 -5.02 -3.54
C ALA A 144 -17.76 -5.68 -4.18
N TYR A 145 -17.58 -6.21 -5.39
CA TYR A 145 -18.63 -6.80 -6.20
C TYR A 145 -18.19 -8.11 -6.85
N HIS A 146 -19.11 -9.03 -7.05
CA HIS A 146 -18.87 -10.26 -7.80
C HIS A 146 -18.95 -10.01 -9.31
N ARG A 147 -18.27 -10.82 -10.14
CA ARG A 147 -18.24 -10.66 -11.61
C ARG A 147 -19.64 -10.56 -12.22
N THR A 148 -20.58 -11.39 -11.76
CA THR A 148 -21.98 -11.37 -12.25
C THR A 148 -22.69 -10.05 -11.99
N GLU A 149 -22.30 -9.31 -10.95
CA GLU A 149 -22.86 -8.00 -10.64
C GLU A 149 -22.31 -6.93 -11.58
N LEU A 150 -21.03 -7.01 -11.97
CA LEU A 150 -20.43 -6.14 -12.99
C LEU A 150 -21.06 -6.40 -14.37
N GLU A 151 -21.29 -7.66 -14.73
CA GLU A 151 -21.96 -8.03 -15.98
C GLU A 151 -23.40 -7.52 -16.04
N SER A 152 -24.07 -7.42 -14.88
CA SER A 152 -25.45 -6.95 -14.77
C SER A 152 -25.56 -5.43 -14.71
N ASN A 153 -24.54 -4.73 -14.22
CA ASN A 153 -24.56 -3.28 -14.05
C ASN A 153 -23.39 -2.60 -14.80
N PRO A 154 -23.65 -1.96 -15.95
CA PRO A 154 -22.62 -1.31 -16.76
C PRO A 154 -22.08 0.00 -16.14
N GLU A 155 -22.70 0.52 -15.08
CA GLU A 155 -22.20 1.71 -14.36
C GLU A 155 -21.02 1.39 -13.46
N LEU A 156 -20.88 0.12 -13.04
CA LEU A 156 -19.76 -0.32 -12.20
C LEU A 156 -18.49 -0.42 -13.03
N LYS A 157 -17.50 0.41 -12.69
CA LYS A 157 -16.17 0.40 -13.32
C LYS A 157 -15.15 -0.15 -12.35
N ILE A 158 -14.11 -0.80 -12.86
CA ILE A 158 -13.03 -1.32 -12.02
C ILE A 158 -12.22 -0.15 -11.44
N ASP A 159 -11.94 -0.19 -10.14
CA ASP A 159 -11.09 0.81 -9.46
C ASP A 159 -9.61 0.53 -9.76
N LEU A 160 -9.12 1.02 -10.89
CA LEU A 160 -7.73 0.82 -11.31
C LEU A 160 -6.73 1.38 -10.30
N HIS A 161 -7.08 2.47 -9.62
CA HIS A 161 -6.21 3.08 -8.62
C HIS A 161 -6.00 2.14 -7.43
N TYR A 162 -7.06 1.49 -6.94
CA TYR A 162 -6.98 0.47 -5.89
C TYR A 162 -6.05 -0.68 -6.30
N TYR A 163 -6.18 -1.21 -7.52
CA TYR A 163 -5.33 -2.31 -7.95
C TYR A 163 -3.86 -1.89 -8.10
N LEU A 164 -3.58 -0.69 -8.58
CA LEU A 164 -2.20 -0.20 -8.66
C LEU A 164 -1.60 0.02 -7.26
N ALA A 165 -2.32 0.74 -6.38
CA ALA A 165 -1.79 1.17 -5.08
C ALA A 165 -1.83 0.08 -4.00
N GLN A 166 -2.87 -0.76 -3.98
CA GLN A 166 -3.10 -1.75 -2.91
C GLN A 166 -2.84 -3.19 -3.35
N GLN A 167 -2.75 -3.48 -4.65
CA GLN A 167 -2.48 -4.83 -5.16
C GLN A 167 -1.09 -4.95 -5.79
N VAL A 168 -0.80 -4.23 -6.87
CA VAL A 168 0.45 -4.37 -7.62
C VAL A 168 1.64 -3.76 -6.86
N HIS A 169 1.53 -2.49 -6.47
CA HIS A 169 2.64 -1.75 -5.83
C HIS A 169 3.18 -2.44 -4.57
N PRO A 170 2.35 -2.92 -3.63
CA PRO A 170 2.88 -3.53 -2.41
C PRO A 170 3.57 -4.88 -2.68
N VAL A 171 3.10 -5.65 -3.67
CA VAL A 171 3.73 -6.92 -4.06
C VAL A 171 5.11 -6.66 -4.65
N VAL A 172 5.19 -5.75 -5.63
CA VAL A 172 6.45 -5.43 -6.30
C VAL A 172 7.44 -4.77 -5.34
N SER A 173 6.98 -3.82 -4.52
CA SER A 173 7.83 -3.15 -3.52
C SER A 173 8.44 -4.12 -2.52
N ARG A 174 7.69 -5.15 -2.09
CA ARG A 174 8.24 -6.17 -1.17
C ARG A 174 9.24 -7.11 -1.85
N LEU A 175 9.07 -7.40 -3.14
CA LEU A 175 10.01 -8.21 -3.91
C LEU A 175 11.33 -7.45 -4.14
N CYS A 176 11.23 -6.15 -4.44
CA CYS A 176 12.36 -5.28 -4.72
C CYS A 176 13.01 -4.69 -3.47
N ALA A 177 12.43 -4.85 -2.27
CA ALA A 177 12.98 -4.29 -1.03
C ALA A 177 14.47 -4.60 -0.76
N PRO A 178 15.03 -5.78 -1.12
CA PRO A 178 16.46 -6.05 -0.96
C PRO A 178 17.37 -5.44 -2.05
N ILE A 179 16.81 -4.77 -3.06
CA ILE A 179 17.55 -4.17 -4.18
C ILE A 179 17.77 -2.69 -3.85
N GLU A 180 19.00 -2.28 -3.60
CA GLU A 180 19.34 -0.93 -3.12
C GLU A 180 19.06 0.16 -4.16
N GLU A 181 19.13 -0.20 -5.43
CA GLU A 181 19.02 0.72 -6.56
C GLU A 181 17.55 1.09 -6.91
N THR A 182 16.56 0.52 -6.23
CA THR A 182 15.14 0.85 -6.44
C THR A 182 14.39 0.98 -5.10
N ASP A 183 13.37 1.82 -5.09
CA ASP A 183 12.57 2.09 -3.89
C ASP A 183 11.08 2.14 -4.20
N ALA A 184 10.25 2.18 -3.15
CA ALA A 184 8.81 2.24 -3.29
C ALA A 184 8.33 3.48 -4.07
N VAL A 185 9.11 4.57 -4.06
CA VAL A 185 8.80 5.81 -4.77
C VAL A 185 8.97 5.60 -6.29
N ARG A 186 10.13 5.08 -6.72
CA ARG A 186 10.42 4.77 -8.13
C ARG A 186 9.43 3.76 -8.71
N ILE A 187 9.04 2.75 -7.92
CA ILE A 187 8.02 1.77 -8.33
C ILE A 187 6.65 2.45 -8.53
N ALA A 188 6.27 3.38 -7.65
CA ALA A 188 5.01 4.13 -7.80
C ALA A 188 5.02 5.01 -9.05
N GLU A 189 6.14 5.68 -9.32
CA GLU A 189 6.34 6.51 -10.50
C GLU A 189 6.29 5.69 -11.80
N ALA A 190 6.90 4.50 -11.82
CA ALA A 190 6.84 3.58 -12.96
C ALA A 190 5.42 3.06 -13.26
N LEU A 191 4.58 2.96 -12.22
CA LEU A 191 3.16 2.62 -12.33
C LEU A 191 2.27 3.82 -12.70
N GLY A 192 2.84 5.02 -12.83
CA GLY A 192 2.11 6.26 -13.15
C GLY A 192 1.22 6.77 -12.01
N MET A 193 1.57 6.47 -10.76
CA MET A 193 0.86 6.97 -9.57
C MET A 193 1.51 8.22 -8.99
N ASP A 194 0.74 9.01 -8.24
CA ASP A 194 1.29 10.10 -7.44
C ASP A 194 2.19 9.54 -6.33
N SER A 195 3.48 9.89 -6.39
CA SER A 195 4.49 9.40 -5.47
C SER A 195 4.55 10.19 -4.15
N THR A 196 3.74 11.23 -3.98
CA THR A 196 3.79 12.14 -2.81
C THR A 196 3.48 11.45 -1.48
N SER A 197 2.54 10.50 -1.45
CA SER A 197 2.27 9.68 -0.24
C SER A 197 3.42 8.72 0.06
N TYR A 198 3.97 8.08 -0.97
CA TYR A 198 5.08 7.13 -0.84
C TYR A 198 6.38 7.81 -0.41
N ARG A 199 6.65 9.03 -0.88
CA ARG A 199 7.80 9.84 -0.43
C ARG A 199 7.73 10.15 1.07
N ARG A 200 6.53 10.47 1.58
CA ARG A 200 6.32 10.70 3.02
C ARG A 200 6.59 9.44 3.83
N SER A 201 6.08 8.29 3.39
CA SER A 201 6.34 7.00 4.06
C SER A 201 7.81 6.60 3.99
N ALA A 202 8.48 6.81 2.86
CA ALA A 202 9.91 6.54 2.70
C ALA A 202 10.77 7.43 3.61
N ALA A 203 10.43 8.72 3.73
CA ALA A 203 11.10 9.64 4.65
C ALA A 203 10.94 9.22 6.13
N ALA A 204 9.74 8.78 6.53
CA ALA A 204 9.49 8.28 7.89
C ALA A 204 10.28 6.99 8.18
N HIS A 205 10.37 6.07 7.22
CA HIS A 205 11.20 4.87 7.37
C HIS A 205 12.70 5.18 7.41
N ALA A 206 13.16 6.17 6.64
CA ALA A 206 14.54 6.62 6.69
C ALA A 206 14.87 7.26 8.06
N SER A 207 13.95 8.03 8.65
CA SER A 207 14.13 8.56 10.00
C SER A 207 14.11 7.48 11.07
N ASP A 208 13.26 6.46 10.95
CA ASP A 208 13.23 5.33 11.88
C ASP A 208 14.49 4.47 11.78
N ALA A 209 14.98 4.24 10.56
CA ALA A 209 16.23 3.52 10.32
C ALA A 209 17.43 4.30 10.86
N ALA A 210 17.48 5.62 10.62
CA ALA A 210 18.48 6.49 11.20
C ALA A 210 18.41 6.46 12.73
N ALA A 211 17.22 6.54 13.34
CA ALA A 211 17.04 6.44 14.79
C ALA A 211 17.45 5.07 15.37
N ALA A 212 17.25 3.98 14.62
CA ALA A 212 17.67 2.64 15.02
C ALA A 212 19.19 2.41 14.89
N GLU A 213 19.84 3.04 13.90
CA GLU A 213 21.31 3.06 13.78
C GLU A 213 21.94 3.99 14.84
N ASP A 214 21.24 5.06 15.23
CA ASP A 214 21.65 6.04 16.25
C ASP A 214 21.43 5.56 17.70
N GLU A 215 20.86 4.36 17.94
CA GLU A 215 20.82 3.75 19.29
C GLU A 215 22.23 3.46 19.85
N TRP A 216 23.29 3.56 19.03
CA TRP A 216 24.69 3.55 19.48
C TRP A 216 25.35 4.93 19.57
N ALA A 217 24.68 5.99 19.12
CA ALA A 217 25.20 7.35 19.10
C ALA A 217 24.31 8.26 19.97
N TRP A 218 24.52 8.14 21.28
CA TRP A 218 24.12 9.20 22.19
C TRP A 218 24.77 10.53 21.77
N GLN A 219 23.93 11.52 21.48
CA GLN A 219 24.16 12.99 21.44
C GLN A 219 24.12 13.67 20.05
N GLY A 220 22.93 13.78 19.46
CA GLY A 220 22.59 14.82 18.48
C GLY A 220 21.33 15.60 18.91
N PRO A 221 21.19 16.89 18.55
CA PRO A 221 19.96 17.64 18.82
C PRO A 221 18.80 17.05 18.02
N ILE A 222 17.72 16.68 18.71
CA ILE A 222 16.50 16.15 18.08
C ILE A 222 15.91 17.22 17.14
N THR A 223 15.89 16.93 15.83
CA THR A 223 15.32 17.82 14.80
C THR A 223 13.90 17.39 14.43
N TYR A 224 12.93 18.30 14.50
CA TYR A 224 11.50 18.04 14.24
C TYR A 224 11.04 18.42 12.83
N ASP A 225 11.94 18.43 11.84
CA ASP A 225 11.67 18.97 10.50
C ASP A 225 10.60 18.20 9.71
N HIS A 226 10.29 16.98 10.12
CA HIS A 226 9.29 16.10 9.51
C HIS A 226 7.99 15.97 10.32
N CYS A 227 7.89 16.64 11.48
CA CYS A 227 6.67 16.66 12.28
C CYS A 227 5.68 17.72 11.79
N GLU A 228 4.38 17.45 11.93
CA GLU A 228 3.37 18.48 11.74
C GLU A 228 3.52 19.55 12.84
N ALA A 229 3.48 20.82 12.44
CA ALA A 229 3.66 21.92 13.37
C ALA A 229 2.42 22.06 14.26
N LEU A 230 2.62 22.26 15.56
CA LEU A 230 1.51 22.56 16.47
C LEU A 230 0.94 23.94 16.10
N THR A 231 -0.33 23.96 15.70
CA THR A 231 -1.07 25.18 15.38
C THR A 231 -2.21 25.38 16.37
N PHE A 232 -2.35 26.61 16.88
CA PHE A 232 -3.53 27.00 17.64
C PHE A 232 -3.89 28.46 17.38
N THR A 233 -5.17 28.77 17.54
CA THR A 233 -5.70 30.12 17.39
C THR A 233 -5.49 30.91 18.67
N CYS A 234 -5.11 32.18 18.53
CA CYS A 234 -4.92 33.06 19.68
C CYS A 234 -6.23 33.18 20.50
N PRO A 235 -6.21 32.88 21.82
CA PRO A 235 -7.41 32.89 22.65
C PRO A 235 -7.96 34.29 22.97
N SER A 236 -7.28 35.38 22.60
CA SER A 236 -7.79 36.73 22.83
C SER A 236 -8.93 37.05 21.85
N THR A 237 -10.07 37.51 22.37
CA THR A 237 -11.25 37.91 21.60
C THR A 237 -10.91 39.07 20.65
N GLY A 238 -10.72 38.74 19.36
CA GLY A 238 -10.48 39.71 18.27
C GLY A 238 -9.15 39.56 17.52
N CYS A 239 -8.23 38.70 17.96
CA CYS A 239 -6.93 38.54 17.30
C CYS A 239 -6.99 37.56 16.11
N GLY A 240 -7.63 36.40 16.26
CA GLY A 240 -7.86 35.44 15.18
C GLY A 240 -6.61 34.81 14.53
N ASN A 241 -5.39 35.22 14.92
CA ASN A 241 -4.16 34.73 14.32
C ASN A 241 -3.87 33.28 14.70
N GLU A 242 -3.43 32.51 13.70
CA GLU A 242 -2.89 31.16 13.87
C GLU A 242 -1.41 31.21 14.24
N LEU A 243 -1.07 30.66 15.40
CA LEU A 243 0.30 30.54 15.88
C LEU A 243 0.84 29.16 15.50
N LYS A 244 1.95 29.12 14.75
CA LYS A 244 2.59 27.88 14.29
C LYS A 244 3.92 27.66 15.00
N ILE A 245 4.00 26.63 15.84
CA ILE A 245 5.20 26.29 16.61
C ILE A 245 5.94 25.13 15.92
N ARG A 246 7.22 25.35 15.61
CA ARG A 246 8.12 24.36 14.95
C ARG A 246 9.39 24.03 15.72
N LYS A 247 9.70 24.77 16.79
CA LYS A 247 10.90 24.53 17.62
C LYS A 247 10.45 24.08 19.00
N ALA A 248 11.20 23.14 19.58
CA ALA A 248 11.05 22.80 20.99
C ALA A 248 11.32 24.06 21.82
N VAL A 249 10.41 24.36 22.74
CA VAL A 249 10.51 25.51 23.63
C VAL A 249 10.77 24.97 25.02
N GLU A 250 12.01 25.08 25.49
CA GLU A 250 12.47 24.49 26.76
C GLU A 250 12.49 25.49 27.93
N GLU A 251 12.07 26.74 27.72
CA GLU A 251 11.99 27.76 28.76
C GLU A 251 10.53 28.12 29.08
N GLN A 252 10.25 28.47 30.34
CA GLN A 252 9.00 29.12 30.74
C GLN A 252 8.85 30.42 29.94
N VAL A 253 8.12 30.38 28.83
CA VAL A 253 7.89 31.57 28.00
C VAL A 253 6.89 32.48 28.72
N TRP A 254 7.42 33.46 29.44
CA TRP A 254 6.68 34.68 29.72
C TRP A 254 6.58 35.46 28.41
N PHE A 255 5.41 35.43 27.77
CA PHE A 255 5.12 36.34 26.67
C PHE A 255 5.02 37.77 27.22
N SER A 256 6.16 38.45 27.32
CA SER A 256 6.19 39.91 27.42
C SER A 256 5.86 40.47 26.04
N LEU A 257 4.60 40.87 25.84
CA LEU A 257 4.16 41.71 24.73
C LEU A 257 4.84 43.08 24.79
N ARG A 258 6.13 43.17 24.41
CA ARG A 258 6.81 44.44 24.10
C ARG A 258 6.53 44.80 22.66
N SER A 259 5.28 45.16 22.39
CA SER A 259 4.86 46.11 21.35
C SER A 259 3.33 46.16 21.35
N VAL A 260 2.73 46.70 22.41
CA VAL A 260 1.54 47.57 22.41
C VAL A 260 1.41 48.06 23.85
N TYR A 261 1.51 49.37 24.06
CA TYR A 261 1.15 50.02 25.31
C TYR A 261 -0.30 49.68 25.66
N CYS A 262 -0.54 48.92 26.73
CA CYS A 262 -1.84 48.86 27.37
C CYS A 262 -1.63 48.65 28.89
N PRO A 263 -1.90 49.64 29.75
CA PRO A 263 -1.69 49.53 31.18
C PRO A 263 -2.92 48.86 31.79
N VAL A 264 -2.75 47.70 32.41
CA VAL A 264 -3.75 47.19 33.34
C VAL A 264 -3.06 46.74 34.61
N SER A 265 -3.34 47.51 35.66
CA SER A 265 -2.86 47.37 37.02
C SER A 265 -3.33 46.06 37.66
N LEU A 266 -2.40 45.36 38.31
CA LEU A 266 -2.69 44.24 39.20
C LEU A 266 -3.30 44.75 40.51
N PHE A 267 -4.48 44.25 40.86
CA PHE A 267 -4.89 44.02 42.25
C PHE A 267 -5.43 42.58 42.37
N HIS A 268 -5.15 41.98 43.52
CA HIS A 268 -5.29 40.55 43.89
C HIS A 268 -6.50 39.80 43.32
#